data_AF-A0A9D6LA56-F1
#
_entry.id   AF-A0A9D6LA56-F1
#
_cell.length_a   1.000
_cell.length_b   1.000
_cell.length_c   1.000
_cell.angle_alpha   90.00
_cell.angle_beta   90.00
_cell.angle_gamma   90.00
#
_symmetry.space_group_name_H-M   'P 1'
#
loop_
_entity.id
_entity.type
_entity.pdbx_description
1 polymer ?
#
loop_
_entity_poly.entity_id
_entity_poly.type
_entity_poly.pdbx_seq_one_letter_code
_entity_poly.pdbx_strand_id
1 'polypeptide(L)'
;GSAVGQEPKLLELITSWVKEYSKVPVIVKLTPNITDINRPGEAAKRGNGDAVSLINTIKSLITVDIEDFVPYPKVGGRSTNGGYCGPAVKPIALHMVASLARNENFGLPISGIGGISNWRDAVEFILMGSTTVQVCTAVMHYGYRIVDDLRDGLSDYMDRKGFKSVNEMVGKAVPNFTEWGELDLDYHHVAEIHPDKCINCNLCVVACEDGAHQCISVKPEIRLAPIVDEVECVGCNLCELVCPSPGAITMRKTKRLTYAGH
;
A
#
# COMPACT_ATOMS: atom_id res chain seq x y z
N GLY A 1 -24.06 -3.74 4.86
CA GLY A 1 -22.89 -2.85 4.66
C GLY A 1 -22.23 -3.11 3.33
N SER A 2 -21.25 -4.02 3.28
CA SER A 2 -20.46 -4.30 2.06
C SER A 2 -21.30 -4.73 0.85
N ALA A 3 -22.32 -5.57 1.03
CA ALA A 3 -23.17 -6.03 -0.08
C ALA A 3 -23.89 -4.89 -0.81
N VAL A 4 -24.35 -3.86 -0.07
CA VAL A 4 -25.00 -2.68 -0.67
C VAL A 4 -23.99 -1.81 -1.40
N GLY A 5 -22.80 -1.63 -0.81
CA GLY A 5 -21.75 -0.81 -1.41
C GLY A 5 -21.09 -1.42 -2.65
N GLN A 6 -21.39 -2.68 -2.98
CA GLN A 6 -20.96 -3.34 -4.21
C GLN A 6 -21.86 -3.03 -5.40
N GLU A 7 -23.09 -2.54 -5.18
CA GLU A 7 -24.06 -2.22 -6.22
C GLU A 7 -24.19 -0.69 -6.36
N PRO A 8 -23.54 -0.07 -7.35
CA PRO A 8 -23.53 1.39 -7.52
C PRO A 8 -24.92 2.02 -7.54
N LYS A 9 -25.93 1.37 -8.14
CA LYS A 9 -27.29 1.92 -8.20
C LYS A 9 -27.95 2.00 -6.81
N LEU A 10 -27.75 0.98 -5.99
CA LEU A 10 -28.27 0.97 -4.61
C LEU A 10 -27.51 1.95 -3.73
N LEU A 11 -26.18 2.04 -3.90
CA LEU A 11 -25.37 3.02 -3.18
C LEU A 11 -25.83 4.45 -3.48
N GLU A 12 -26.02 4.79 -4.76
CA GLU A 12 -26.50 6.11 -5.20
C GLU A 12 -27.87 6.44 -4.60
N LEU A 13 -28.82 5.51 -4.68
CA LEU A 13 -30.18 5.67 -4.14
C LEU A 13 -30.17 5.89 -2.62
N ILE A 14 -29.37 5.12 -1.88
CA ILE A 14 -29.29 5.26 -0.44
C ILE A 14 -28.60 6.57 -0.06
N THR A 15 -27.56 6.96 -0.81
CA THR A 15 -26.86 8.22 -0.56
C THR A 15 -27.81 9.40 -0.80
N SER A 16 -28.61 9.37 -1.87
CA SER A 16 -29.57 10.45 -2.17
C SER A 16 -30.67 10.55 -1.11
N TRP A 17 -31.20 9.42 -0.62
CA TRP A 17 -32.14 9.42 0.51
C TRP A 17 -31.54 10.04 1.77
N VAL A 18 -30.30 9.70 2.12
CA VAL A 18 -29.65 10.31 3.29
C VAL A 18 -29.47 11.82 3.06
N LYS A 19 -29.08 12.23 1.85
CA LYS A 19 -28.86 13.64 1.50
C LYS A 19 -30.13 14.47 1.42
N GLU A 20 -31.28 13.86 1.16
CA GLU A 20 -32.59 14.52 1.19
C GLU A 20 -32.90 15.10 2.58
N TYR A 21 -32.49 14.40 3.65
CA TYR A 21 -32.79 14.79 5.03
C TYR A 21 -31.59 15.37 5.79
N SER A 22 -30.36 15.04 5.39
CA SER A 22 -29.17 15.48 6.12
C SER A 22 -28.86 16.95 5.88
N LYS A 23 -28.76 17.71 6.97
CA LYS A 23 -28.30 19.12 6.98
C LYS A 23 -26.80 19.26 7.22
N VAL A 24 -26.11 18.16 7.51
CA VAL A 24 -24.67 18.11 7.75
C VAL A 24 -23.97 17.27 6.67
N PRO A 25 -22.66 17.44 6.47
CA PRO A 25 -21.91 16.64 5.51
C PRO A 25 -22.01 15.13 5.79
N VAL A 26 -22.10 14.34 4.72
CA VAL A 26 -22.23 12.88 4.72
C VAL A 26 -21.02 12.27 4.03
N ILE A 27 -20.27 11.45 4.78
CA ILE A 27 -19.13 10.69 4.27
C ILE A 27 -19.58 9.26 3.97
N VAL A 28 -19.57 8.86 2.70
CA VAL A 28 -19.98 7.51 2.28
C VAL A 28 -18.81 6.54 2.43
N LYS A 29 -18.95 5.51 3.28
CA LYS A 29 -17.88 4.53 3.55
C LYS A 29 -17.91 3.38 2.55
N LEU A 30 -16.91 3.32 1.67
CA LEU A 30 -16.83 2.37 0.56
C LEU A 30 -16.19 1.04 0.99
N THR A 31 -16.68 -0.05 0.40
CA THR A 31 -16.16 -1.40 0.61
C THR A 31 -15.04 -1.70 -0.40
N PRO A 32 -13.94 -2.36 0.01
CA PRO A 32 -12.90 -2.82 -0.92
C PRO A 32 -13.28 -4.11 -1.65
N ASN A 33 -14.38 -4.76 -1.25
CA ASN A 33 -14.81 -6.05 -1.80
C ASN A 33 -15.49 -5.87 -3.16
N ILE A 34 -14.85 -5.18 -4.10
CA ILE A 34 -15.37 -4.79 -5.41
C ILE A 34 -14.24 -4.89 -6.43
N THR A 35 -14.58 -5.08 -7.70
CA THR A 35 -13.60 -5.13 -8.80
C THR A 35 -12.96 -3.76 -9.06
N ASP A 36 -13.76 -2.70 -9.02
CA ASP A 36 -13.31 -1.35 -9.33
C ASP A 36 -13.95 -0.37 -8.33
N ILE A 37 -13.10 0.36 -7.60
CA ILE A 37 -13.50 1.32 -6.58
C ILE A 37 -14.07 2.61 -7.16
N ASN A 38 -13.78 2.91 -8.43
CA ASN A 38 -14.29 4.11 -9.11
C ASN A 38 -15.80 4.07 -9.24
N ARG A 39 -16.37 2.90 -9.55
CA ARG A 39 -17.82 2.71 -9.72
C ARG A 39 -18.64 3.11 -8.48
N PRO A 40 -18.35 2.60 -7.26
CA PRO A 40 -19.05 3.05 -6.06
C PRO A 40 -18.66 4.47 -5.63
N GLY A 41 -17.43 4.94 -5.91
CA GLY A 41 -17.03 6.32 -5.64
C GLY A 41 -17.85 7.34 -6.44
N GLU A 42 -17.98 7.14 -7.75
CA GLU A 42 -18.82 7.98 -8.61
C GLU A 42 -20.31 7.88 -8.26
N ALA A 43 -20.78 6.70 -7.84
CA ALA A 43 -22.15 6.55 -7.34
C ALA A 43 -22.40 7.36 -6.05
N ALA A 44 -21.42 7.42 -5.14
CA ALA A 44 -21.51 8.27 -3.95
C ALA A 44 -21.65 9.75 -4.34
N LYS A 45 -20.88 10.18 -5.35
CA LYS A 45 -20.98 11.53 -5.91
C LYS A 45 -22.35 11.80 -6.53
N ARG A 46 -22.85 10.92 -7.40
CA ARG A 46 -24.17 11.08 -8.04
C ARG A 46 -25.31 11.12 -7.03
N GLY A 47 -25.16 10.43 -5.89
CA GLY A 47 -26.08 10.51 -4.76
C GLY A 47 -25.95 11.78 -3.91
N ASN A 48 -25.14 12.77 -4.33
CA ASN A 48 -24.83 14.01 -3.60
C ASN A 48 -24.05 13.82 -2.29
N GLY A 49 -23.29 12.72 -2.15
CA GLY A 49 -22.38 12.55 -1.01
C GLY A 49 -21.31 13.65 -0.98
N ASP A 50 -20.94 14.11 0.21
CA ASP A 50 -20.01 15.24 0.38
C ASP A 50 -18.54 14.80 0.41
N ALA A 51 -18.29 13.54 0.77
CA ALA A 51 -16.98 12.90 0.79
C ALA A 51 -17.12 11.38 0.78
N VAL A 52 -16.01 10.68 0.59
CA VAL A 52 -15.93 9.22 0.78
C VAL A 52 -14.92 8.85 1.86
N SER A 53 -15.12 7.70 2.49
CA SER A 53 -14.07 7.06 3.28
C SER A 53 -13.79 5.67 2.74
N LEU A 54 -12.51 5.33 2.57
CA LEU A 54 -12.13 4.02 2.06
C LEU A 54 -10.75 3.59 2.58
N ILE A 55 -10.57 2.31 2.92
CA ILE A 55 -11.49 1.18 2.69
C ILE A 55 -12.15 0.66 3.97
N ASN A 56 -13.34 0.07 3.83
CA ASN A 56 -13.86 -0.86 4.84
C ASN A 56 -12.98 -2.14 4.90
N THR A 57 -13.31 -3.09 5.78
CA THR A 57 -12.55 -4.34 5.92
C THR A 57 -12.65 -5.24 4.68
N ILE A 58 -11.57 -5.99 4.42
CA ILE A 58 -11.52 -7.01 3.35
C ILE A 58 -12.23 -8.27 3.83
N LYS A 59 -13.13 -8.85 3.03
CA LYS A 59 -13.80 -10.11 3.39
C LYS A 59 -12.78 -11.25 3.38
N SER A 60 -12.63 -11.95 4.50
CA SER A 60 -11.60 -12.99 4.63
C SER A 60 -11.99 -14.08 5.63
N LEU A 61 -11.35 -15.24 5.51
CA LEU A 61 -11.22 -16.21 6.60
C LEU A 61 -9.85 -15.99 7.25
N ILE A 62 -9.80 -15.92 8.58
CA ILE A 62 -8.56 -15.57 9.30
C ILE A 62 -7.64 -16.77 9.42
N THR A 63 -8.20 -17.87 9.93
CA THR A 63 -7.52 -19.16 10.06
C THR A 63 -8.57 -20.26 10.17
N VAL A 64 -8.13 -21.50 10.15
CA VAL A 64 -8.95 -22.69 10.32
C VAL A 64 -8.44 -23.44 11.54
N ASP A 65 -9.35 -23.80 12.43
CA ASP A 65 -9.07 -24.80 13.47
C ASP A 65 -8.90 -26.15 12.78
N ILE A 66 -7.67 -26.67 12.79
CA ILE A 66 -7.30 -27.90 12.09
C ILE A 66 -7.70 -29.17 12.84
N GLU A 67 -8.11 -29.06 14.10
CA GLU A 67 -8.61 -30.19 14.89
C GLU A 67 -10.12 -30.35 14.68
N ASP A 68 -10.85 -29.23 14.72
CA ASP A 68 -12.30 -29.22 14.58
C ASP A 68 -12.79 -29.02 13.13
N PHE A 69 -11.90 -28.71 12.19
CA PHE A 69 -12.19 -28.38 10.79
C PHE A 69 -13.19 -27.23 10.60
N VAL A 70 -13.16 -26.23 11.49
CA VAL A 70 -14.05 -25.05 11.46
C VAL A 70 -13.21 -23.78 11.39
N PRO A 71 -13.57 -22.78 10.57
CA PRO A 71 -12.88 -21.49 10.59
C PRO A 71 -12.92 -20.81 11.97
N TYR A 72 -11.89 -20.02 12.27
CA TYR A 72 -11.83 -19.24 13.52
C TYR A 72 -12.10 -17.74 13.24
N PRO A 73 -12.87 -17.04 14.10
CA PRO A 73 -13.46 -17.48 15.36
C PRO A 73 -14.67 -18.41 15.19
N LYS A 74 -14.84 -19.37 16.11
CA LYS A 74 -15.92 -20.36 16.13
C LYS A 74 -17.03 -19.95 17.10
N VAL A 75 -18.27 -20.01 16.65
CA VAL A 75 -19.49 -19.76 17.45
C VAL A 75 -20.44 -20.94 17.28
N GLY A 76 -20.71 -21.66 18.37
CA GLY A 76 -21.66 -22.78 18.36
C GLY A 76 -21.36 -23.87 17.32
N GLY A 77 -20.09 -24.21 17.11
CA GLY A 77 -19.71 -25.23 16.12
C GLY A 77 -19.50 -24.71 14.70
N ARG A 78 -19.77 -23.43 14.42
CA ARG A 78 -19.75 -22.86 13.06
C ARG A 78 -18.96 -21.56 13.02
N SER A 79 -18.68 -21.06 11.82
CA SER A 79 -18.05 -19.77 11.59
C SER A 79 -18.52 -19.15 10.28
N THR A 80 -18.08 -17.92 10.01
CA THR A 80 -18.35 -17.17 8.78
C THR A 80 -17.14 -16.30 8.43
N ASN A 81 -17.12 -15.73 7.23
CA ASN A 81 -16.10 -14.76 6.86
C ASN A 81 -16.13 -13.54 7.78
N GLY A 82 -14.96 -13.08 8.18
CA GLY A 82 -14.77 -11.82 8.89
C GLY A 82 -14.39 -10.67 7.96
N GLY A 83 -14.10 -9.54 8.58
CA GLY A 83 -13.44 -8.41 7.96
C GLY A 83 -11.97 -8.36 8.39
N TYR A 84 -11.03 -8.56 7.47
CA TYR A 84 -9.61 -8.41 7.70
C TYR A 84 -9.21 -6.93 7.63
N CYS A 85 -8.34 -6.53 8.56
CA CYS A 85 -7.87 -5.16 8.75
C CYS A 85 -6.44 -5.18 9.32
N GLY A 86 -5.90 -4.00 9.64
CA GLY A 86 -4.53 -3.85 10.13
C GLY A 86 -3.49 -3.66 9.02
N PRO A 87 -2.19 -3.69 9.35
CA PRO A 87 -1.12 -3.30 8.42
C PRO A 87 -1.13 -4.05 7.09
N ALA A 88 -1.55 -5.32 7.11
CA ALA A 88 -1.61 -6.16 5.91
C ALA A 88 -2.57 -5.63 4.83
N VAL A 89 -3.57 -4.80 5.19
CA VAL A 89 -4.49 -4.21 4.18
C VAL A 89 -3.99 -2.89 3.61
N LYS A 90 -2.90 -2.30 4.16
CA LYS A 90 -2.39 -0.98 3.74
C LYS A 90 -2.14 -0.89 2.22
N PRO A 91 -1.45 -1.84 1.56
CA PRO A 91 -1.18 -1.71 0.13
C PRO A 91 -2.46 -1.70 -0.72
N ILE A 92 -3.47 -2.48 -0.32
CA ILE A 92 -4.78 -2.54 -0.99
C ILE A 92 -5.53 -1.22 -0.82
N ALA A 93 -5.55 -0.69 0.41
CA ALA A 93 -6.18 0.58 0.73
C ALA A 93 -5.53 1.75 -0.03
N LEU A 94 -4.19 1.79 -0.05
CA LEU A 94 -3.42 2.83 -0.75
C LEU A 94 -3.68 2.81 -2.26
N HIS A 95 -3.71 1.62 -2.88
CA HIS A 95 -4.08 1.45 -4.28
C HIS A 95 -5.49 1.99 -4.56
N MET A 96 -6.49 1.65 -3.73
CA MET A 96 -7.86 2.10 -3.95
C MET A 96 -8.04 3.61 -3.76
N VAL A 97 -7.35 4.20 -2.78
CA VAL A 97 -7.28 5.66 -2.58
C VAL A 97 -6.68 6.32 -3.82
N ALA A 98 -5.53 5.83 -4.29
CA ALA A 98 -4.84 6.35 -5.46
C ALA A 98 -5.68 6.25 -6.74
N SER A 99 -6.32 5.10 -6.96
CA SER A 99 -7.19 4.85 -8.11
C SER A 99 -8.34 5.86 -8.15
N LEU A 100 -9.00 6.08 -7.01
CA LEU A 100 -10.11 7.02 -6.91
C LEU A 100 -9.66 8.49 -6.96
N ALA A 101 -8.50 8.82 -6.40
CA ALA A 101 -7.92 10.16 -6.44
C ALA A 101 -7.48 10.55 -7.86
N ARG A 102 -7.02 9.58 -8.67
CA ARG A 102 -6.64 9.77 -10.07
C ARG A 102 -7.86 9.88 -11.01
N ASN A 103 -9.04 9.45 -10.56
CA ASN A 103 -10.26 9.51 -11.37
C ASN A 103 -10.80 10.94 -11.49
N GLU A 104 -10.68 11.52 -12.68
CA GLU A 104 -11.17 12.86 -13.02
C GLU A 104 -12.68 13.05 -12.79
N ASN A 105 -13.47 11.97 -12.84
CA ASN A 105 -14.91 12.03 -12.64
C ASN A 105 -15.33 12.06 -11.16
N PHE A 106 -14.43 11.79 -10.21
CA PHE A 106 -14.76 11.70 -8.79
C PHE A 106 -14.69 13.08 -8.10
N GLY A 107 -13.50 13.60 -7.80
CA GLY A 107 -13.31 14.98 -7.31
C GLY A 107 -13.90 15.33 -5.93
N LEU A 108 -14.35 14.36 -5.11
CA LEU A 108 -14.76 14.61 -3.72
C LEU A 108 -13.58 14.37 -2.75
N PRO A 109 -13.59 14.96 -1.54
CA PRO A 109 -12.63 14.64 -0.49
C PRO A 109 -12.62 13.16 -0.12
N ILE A 110 -11.41 12.63 0.06
CA ILE A 110 -11.17 11.24 0.48
C ILE A 110 -10.71 11.22 1.94
N SER A 111 -11.36 10.39 2.76
CA SER A 111 -10.91 10.02 4.10
C SER A 111 -10.31 8.61 4.06
N GLY A 112 -8.99 8.53 3.94
CA GLY A 112 -8.24 7.29 3.78
C GLY A 112 -8.19 6.46 5.06
N ILE A 113 -8.40 5.16 4.96
CA ILE A 113 -8.36 4.22 6.08
C ILE A 113 -7.92 2.83 5.62
N GLY A 114 -7.05 2.18 6.39
CA GLY A 114 -6.63 0.81 6.15
C GLY A 114 -5.15 0.61 6.46
N GLY A 115 -4.86 -0.02 7.59
CA GLY A 115 -3.48 -0.38 7.98
C GLY A 115 -2.56 0.79 8.36
N ILE A 116 -3.09 2.01 8.51
CA ILE A 116 -2.34 3.16 9.02
C ILE A 116 -1.98 2.91 10.49
N SER A 117 -0.68 2.88 10.77
CA SER A 117 -0.12 2.55 12.09
C SER A 117 0.83 3.61 12.64
N ASN A 118 1.37 4.47 11.78
CA ASN A 118 2.32 5.52 12.15
C ASN A 118 2.23 6.72 11.19
N TRP A 119 2.98 7.79 11.46
CA TRP A 119 2.93 9.04 10.68
C TRP A 119 3.39 8.87 9.23
N ARG A 120 4.29 7.93 8.92
CA ARG A 120 4.73 7.68 7.53
C ARG A 120 3.59 7.11 6.70
N ASP A 121 2.83 6.17 7.28
CA ASP A 121 1.62 5.64 6.65
C ASP A 121 0.63 6.78 6.38
N ALA A 122 0.42 7.69 7.34
CA ALA A 122 -0.47 8.84 7.14
C ALA A 122 0.00 9.75 5.99
N VAL A 123 1.30 10.05 5.93
CA VAL A 123 1.92 10.81 4.84
C VAL A 123 1.67 10.14 3.49
N GLU A 124 1.86 8.82 3.37
CA GLU A 124 1.61 8.08 2.14
C GLU A 124 0.15 8.22 1.68
N PHE A 125 -0.82 8.04 2.57
CA PHE A 125 -2.24 8.20 2.23
C PHE A 125 -2.58 9.62 1.76
N ILE A 126 -2.00 10.65 2.41
CA ILE A 126 -2.20 12.06 2.04
C ILE A 126 -1.60 12.33 0.65
N LEU A 127 -0.35 11.92 0.43
CA LEU A 127 0.33 12.08 -0.87
C LEU A 127 -0.42 11.38 -2.01
N MET A 128 -1.11 10.27 -1.71
CA MET A 128 -1.94 9.53 -2.67
C MET A 128 -3.38 10.05 -2.80
N GLY A 129 -3.73 11.18 -2.16
CA GLY A 129 -4.99 11.89 -2.40
C GLY A 129 -5.97 11.93 -1.23
N SER A 130 -5.61 11.38 -0.07
CA SER A 130 -6.45 11.50 1.12
C SER A 130 -6.36 12.91 1.71
N THR A 131 -7.52 13.52 1.96
CA THR A 131 -7.64 14.80 2.69
C THR A 131 -7.60 14.62 4.21
N THR A 132 -8.05 13.45 4.69
CA THR A 132 -7.97 13.04 6.09
C THR A 132 -7.62 11.56 6.16
N VAL A 133 -7.14 11.10 7.32
CA VAL A 133 -6.85 9.69 7.59
C VAL A 133 -7.63 9.19 8.80
N GLN A 134 -8.05 7.92 8.79
CA GLN A 134 -8.67 7.26 9.95
C GLN A 134 -7.82 6.08 10.42
N VAL A 135 -7.83 5.84 11.73
CA VAL A 135 -7.06 4.79 12.37
C VAL A 135 -7.99 3.94 13.26
N CYS A 136 -7.80 2.62 13.22
CA CYS A 136 -8.63 1.68 13.98
C CYS A 136 -7.74 0.63 14.67
N THR A 137 -7.18 -0.32 13.91
CA THR A 137 -6.39 -1.43 14.43
C THR A 137 -5.19 -0.97 15.27
N ALA A 138 -4.50 0.10 14.87
CA ALA A 138 -3.37 0.60 15.66
C ALA A 138 -3.82 1.13 17.04
N VAL A 139 -4.98 1.79 17.14
CA VAL A 139 -5.53 2.21 18.44
C VAL A 139 -5.88 0.99 19.30
N MET A 140 -6.43 -0.07 18.69
CA MET A 140 -6.75 -1.31 19.40
C MET A 140 -5.50 -1.99 19.99
N HIS A 141 -4.35 -1.87 19.32
CA HIS A 141 -3.09 -2.49 19.77
C HIS A 141 -2.30 -1.61 20.75
N TYR A 142 -2.32 -0.29 20.56
CA TYR A 142 -1.36 0.62 21.21
C TYR A 142 -2.02 1.76 22.01
N GLY A 143 -3.35 1.84 22.02
CA GLY A 143 -4.12 2.88 22.69
C GLY A 143 -4.14 4.22 21.96
N TYR A 144 -4.83 5.22 22.53
CA TYR A 144 -5.03 6.52 21.88
C TYR A 144 -3.77 7.39 21.76
N ARG A 145 -2.71 7.09 22.52
CA ARG A 145 -1.46 7.88 22.50
C ARG A 145 -0.73 7.85 21.16
N ILE A 146 -1.05 6.90 20.27
CA ILE A 146 -0.53 6.90 18.90
C ILE A 146 -0.87 8.19 18.13
N VAL A 147 -1.94 8.89 18.54
CA VAL A 147 -2.36 10.14 17.91
C VAL A 147 -1.32 11.24 18.12
N ASP A 148 -0.62 11.24 19.26
CA ASP A 148 0.48 12.18 19.51
C ASP A 148 1.65 11.89 18.56
N ASP A 149 2.08 10.64 18.44
CA ASP A 149 3.16 10.23 17.52
C ASP A 149 2.82 10.51 16.04
N LEU A 150 1.54 10.32 15.66
CA LEU A 150 1.02 10.65 14.33
C LEU A 150 1.12 12.15 14.05
N ARG A 151 0.69 12.98 15.00
CA ARG A 151 0.71 14.44 14.89
C ARG A 151 2.14 14.97 14.80
N ASP A 152 2.98 14.58 15.75
CA ASP A 152 4.33 15.12 15.90
C ASP A 152 5.20 14.70 14.70
N GLY A 153 5.14 13.42 14.31
CA GLY A 153 5.87 12.92 13.15
C GLY A 153 5.41 13.52 11.80
N LEU A 154 4.11 13.81 11.65
CA LEU A 154 3.60 14.51 10.47
C LEU A 154 4.06 15.97 10.44
N SER A 155 4.01 16.67 11.58
CA SER A 155 4.49 18.05 11.71
C SER A 155 5.97 18.15 11.35
N ASP A 156 6.81 17.30 11.94
CA ASP A 156 8.24 17.26 11.63
C ASP A 156 8.51 16.96 10.16
N TYR A 157 7.73 16.06 9.56
CA TYR A 157 7.84 15.77 8.13
C TYR A 157 7.50 17.00 7.29
N MET A 158 6.42 17.71 7.63
CA MET A 158 5.99 18.92 6.95
C MET A 158 7.07 20.01 7.03
N ASP A 159 7.62 20.26 8.22
CA ASP A 159 8.68 21.25 8.44
C ASP A 159 9.94 20.91 7.62
N ARG A 160 10.40 19.66 7.67
CA ARG A 160 11.56 19.21 6.89
C ARG A 160 11.37 19.33 5.37
N LYS A 161 10.13 19.22 4.89
CA LYS A 161 9.80 19.31 3.47
C LYS A 161 9.35 20.71 3.04
N GLY A 162 9.19 21.63 3.98
CA GLY A 162 8.76 23.01 3.73
C GLY A 162 7.27 23.15 3.39
N PHE A 163 6.42 22.20 3.80
CA PHE A 163 4.97 22.30 3.60
C PHE A 163 4.35 23.22 4.66
N LYS A 164 3.51 24.17 4.24
CA LYS A 164 2.82 25.12 5.14
C LYS A 164 1.45 24.62 5.58
N SER A 165 0.90 23.64 4.87
CA SER A 165 -0.38 23.01 5.22
C SER A 165 -0.44 21.59 4.68
N VAL A 166 -1.26 20.75 5.31
CA VAL A 166 -1.53 19.38 4.83
C VAL A 166 -2.11 19.40 3.40
N ASN A 167 -2.89 20.44 3.06
CA ASN A 167 -3.49 20.59 1.73
C ASN A 167 -2.45 20.67 0.60
N GLU A 168 -1.23 21.16 0.87
CA GLU A 168 -0.14 21.20 -0.12
C GLU A 168 0.42 19.81 -0.44
N MET A 169 0.15 18.82 0.41
CA MET A 169 0.58 17.44 0.24
C MET A 169 -0.47 16.58 -0.48
N VAL A 170 -1.75 16.92 -0.34
CA VAL A 170 -2.87 16.10 -0.83
C VAL A 170 -2.68 15.81 -2.32
N GLY A 171 -2.56 14.53 -2.65
CA GLY A 171 -2.47 14.07 -4.04
C GLY A 171 -1.15 14.37 -4.75
N LYS A 172 -0.12 14.91 -4.07
CA LYS A 172 1.15 15.31 -4.70
C LYS A 172 1.92 14.17 -5.37
N ALA A 173 1.63 12.91 -5.02
CA ALA A 173 2.19 11.72 -5.66
C ALA A 173 1.27 11.08 -6.70
N VAL A 174 -0.01 11.48 -6.79
CA VAL A 174 -0.99 10.89 -7.73
C VAL A 174 -0.55 10.99 -9.20
N PRO A 175 0.03 12.11 -9.69
CA PRO A 175 0.51 12.19 -11.08
C PRO A 175 1.62 11.19 -11.42
N ASN A 176 2.32 10.64 -10.42
CA ASN A 176 3.37 9.64 -10.61
C ASN A 176 2.82 8.19 -10.56
N PHE A 177 1.53 8.01 -10.30
CA PHE A 177 0.85 6.72 -10.38
C PHE A 177 0.25 6.55 -11.77
N THR A 178 1.08 6.06 -12.69
CA THR A 178 0.78 5.89 -14.11
C THR A 178 0.44 4.45 -14.45
N GLU A 179 -0.05 4.23 -15.68
CA GLU A 179 -0.21 2.88 -16.20
C GLU A 179 1.15 2.26 -16.57
N TRP A 180 1.22 0.93 -16.57
CA TRP A 180 2.47 0.21 -16.85
C TRP A 180 3.10 0.61 -18.19
N GLY A 181 2.27 0.83 -19.22
CA GLY A 181 2.73 1.23 -20.56
C GLY A 181 3.34 2.63 -20.64
N GLU A 182 3.25 3.44 -19.58
CA GLU A 182 3.80 4.80 -19.51
C GLU A 182 5.16 4.83 -18.78
N LEU A 183 5.63 3.68 -18.27
CA LEU A 183 6.92 3.58 -17.60
C LEU A 183 8.07 3.57 -18.61
N ASP A 184 9.21 4.16 -18.22
CA ASP A 184 10.45 4.10 -18.97
C ASP A 184 11.03 2.68 -18.93
N LEU A 185 10.74 1.87 -19.94
CA LEU A 185 11.25 0.50 -20.07
C LEU A 185 12.76 0.45 -20.41
N ASP A 186 13.35 1.59 -20.79
CA ASP A 186 14.79 1.73 -20.99
C ASP A 186 15.51 2.15 -19.70
N TYR A 187 14.79 2.31 -18.59
CA TYR A 187 15.39 2.53 -17.28
C TYR A 187 16.05 1.24 -16.77
N HIS A 188 17.38 1.24 -16.71
CA HIS A 188 18.16 0.12 -16.21
C HIS A 188 18.82 0.45 -14.88
N HIS A 189 18.75 -0.49 -13.95
CA HIS A 189 19.47 -0.47 -12.68
C HIS A 189 19.89 -1.88 -12.29
N VAL A 190 20.92 -2.00 -11.47
CA VAL A 190 21.45 -3.28 -10.99
C VAL A 190 21.61 -3.24 -9.49
N ALA A 191 21.60 -4.42 -8.87
CA ALA A 191 21.85 -4.53 -7.44
C ALA A 191 23.33 -4.23 -7.15
N GLU A 192 23.58 -3.43 -6.11
CA GLU A 192 24.89 -3.13 -5.58
C GLU A 192 24.95 -3.59 -4.13
N ILE A 193 25.88 -4.49 -3.81
CA ILE A 193 26.04 -5.07 -2.47
C ILE A 193 27.16 -4.31 -1.75
N HIS A 194 26.85 -3.74 -0.59
CA HIS A 194 27.76 -2.96 0.26
C HIS A 194 28.45 -3.89 1.28
N PRO A 195 29.74 -4.22 1.10
CA PRO A 195 30.40 -5.23 1.93
C PRO A 195 30.52 -4.86 3.41
N ASP A 196 30.60 -3.57 3.72
CA ASP A 196 30.68 -3.02 5.08
C ASP A 196 29.40 -3.24 5.90
N LYS A 197 28.27 -3.45 5.23
CA LYS A 197 26.95 -3.72 5.84
C LYS A 197 26.50 -5.16 5.66
N CYS A 198 27.21 -5.94 4.85
CA CYS A 198 26.86 -7.32 4.57
C CYS A 198 27.15 -8.21 5.78
N ILE A 199 26.14 -8.97 6.21
CA ILE A 199 26.26 -9.94 7.31
C ILE A 199 26.53 -11.37 6.83
N ASN A 200 26.81 -11.56 5.53
CA ASN A 200 27.14 -12.87 4.92
C ASN A 200 26.08 -13.98 5.15
N CYS A 201 24.79 -13.62 5.20
CA CYS A 201 23.70 -14.59 5.34
C CYS A 201 23.33 -15.32 4.03
N ASN A 202 23.82 -14.82 2.88
CA ASN A 202 23.57 -15.35 1.54
C ASN A 202 22.10 -15.45 1.10
N LEU A 203 21.16 -14.80 1.81
CA LEU A 203 19.75 -14.82 1.41
C LEU A 203 19.52 -14.18 0.03
N CYS A 204 20.30 -13.15 -0.31
CA CYS A 204 20.28 -12.55 -1.65
C CYS A 204 20.74 -13.51 -2.75
N VAL A 205 21.69 -14.40 -2.45
CA VAL A 205 22.15 -15.45 -3.38
C VAL A 205 21.01 -16.44 -3.61
N VAL A 206 20.44 -17.02 -2.54
CA VAL A 206 19.33 -17.97 -2.64
C VAL A 206 18.13 -17.37 -3.37
N ALA A 207 17.75 -16.12 -3.04
CA ALA A 207 16.63 -15.46 -3.68
C ALA A 207 16.87 -15.22 -5.18
N CYS A 208 18.12 -14.91 -5.58
CA CYS A 208 18.44 -14.73 -6.98
C CYS A 208 18.53 -16.07 -7.74
N GLU A 209 19.12 -17.08 -7.10
CA GLU A 209 19.34 -18.41 -7.65
C GLU A 209 18.03 -19.15 -7.88
N ASP A 210 17.19 -19.26 -6.84
CA ASP A 210 15.98 -20.09 -6.88
C ASP A 210 14.73 -19.31 -7.29
N GLY A 211 14.78 -17.97 -7.24
CA GLY A 211 13.62 -17.09 -7.39
C GLY A 211 13.71 -16.04 -8.49
N ALA A 212 14.86 -15.90 -9.17
CA ALA A 212 15.04 -14.87 -10.18
C ALA A 212 16.00 -15.28 -11.33
N HIS A 213 17.19 -14.68 -11.39
CA HIS A 213 18.04 -14.62 -12.59
C HIS A 213 19.48 -15.14 -12.38
N GLN A 214 19.76 -15.85 -11.29
CA GLN A 214 21.04 -16.54 -11.05
C GLN A 214 22.30 -15.65 -11.24
N CYS A 215 22.19 -14.36 -10.92
CA CYS A 215 23.21 -13.35 -11.20
C CYS A 215 23.95 -12.85 -9.95
N ILE A 216 23.87 -13.59 -8.82
CA ILE A 216 24.60 -13.27 -7.59
C ILE A 216 25.40 -14.50 -7.17
N SER A 217 26.73 -14.36 -7.06
CA SER A 217 27.63 -15.45 -6.70
C SER A 217 28.50 -15.12 -5.49
N VAL A 218 28.92 -16.16 -4.77
CA VAL A 218 29.90 -16.03 -3.69
C VAL A 218 31.24 -16.55 -4.20
N LYS A 219 32.32 -15.80 -4.00
CA LYS A 219 33.68 -16.31 -4.25
C LYS A 219 34.10 -17.18 -3.07
N PRO A 220 34.22 -18.51 -3.20
CA PRO A 220 34.42 -19.40 -2.04
C PRO A 220 35.74 -19.18 -1.31
N GLU A 221 36.74 -18.66 -2.03
CA GLU A 221 38.13 -18.56 -1.58
C GLU A 221 38.37 -17.40 -0.60
N ILE A 222 37.48 -16.41 -0.59
CA ILE A 222 37.59 -15.23 0.24
C ILE A 222 36.17 -14.99 0.74
N ARG A 223 35.95 -15.10 2.06
CA ARG A 223 34.63 -14.96 2.73
C ARG A 223 34.12 -13.51 2.64
N LEU A 224 33.97 -13.01 1.42
CA LEU A 224 33.54 -11.68 1.02
C LEU A 224 32.04 -11.66 0.80
N ALA A 225 31.49 -10.46 0.81
CA ALA A 225 30.13 -10.21 0.39
C ALA A 225 29.88 -10.82 -1.03
N PRO A 226 28.65 -11.30 -1.30
CA PRO A 226 28.29 -11.79 -2.63
C PRO A 226 28.52 -10.73 -3.71
N ILE A 227 28.79 -11.17 -4.93
CA ILE A 227 29.09 -10.34 -6.10
C ILE A 227 27.94 -10.48 -7.10
N VAL A 228 27.47 -9.35 -7.61
CA VAL A 228 26.44 -9.28 -8.65
C VAL A 228 27.11 -9.29 -10.02
N ASP A 229 26.66 -10.17 -10.90
CA ASP A 229 26.92 -10.08 -12.33
C ASP A 229 26.02 -8.97 -12.90
N GLU A 230 26.61 -7.80 -13.17
CA GLU A 230 25.86 -6.65 -13.65
C GLU A 230 25.31 -6.81 -15.08
N VAL A 231 25.81 -7.78 -15.85
CA VAL A 231 25.30 -8.03 -17.22
C VAL A 231 24.01 -8.85 -17.15
N GLU A 232 23.98 -9.86 -16.28
CA GLU A 232 22.81 -10.74 -16.09
C GLU A 232 21.79 -10.16 -15.08
N CYS A 233 22.18 -9.16 -14.30
CA CYS A 233 21.25 -8.49 -13.37
C CYS A 233 20.23 -7.64 -14.12
N VAL A 234 18.97 -8.09 -14.12
CA VAL A 234 17.85 -7.32 -14.70
C VAL A 234 17.26 -6.27 -13.76
N GLY A 235 17.78 -6.15 -12.54
CA GLY A 235 17.31 -5.16 -11.57
C GLY A 235 15.89 -5.41 -11.02
N CYS A 236 15.48 -6.68 -10.85
CA CYS A 236 14.15 -7.05 -10.33
C CYS A 236 13.90 -6.65 -8.86
N ASN A 237 14.94 -6.20 -8.15
CA ASN A 237 14.94 -5.78 -6.76
C ASN A 237 14.69 -6.87 -5.69
N LEU A 238 14.52 -8.13 -6.08
CA LEU A 238 14.21 -9.21 -5.13
C LEU A 238 15.28 -9.37 -4.03
N CYS A 239 16.56 -9.26 -4.39
CA CYS A 239 17.67 -9.40 -3.44
C CYS A 239 17.69 -8.29 -2.38
N GLU A 240 17.36 -7.04 -2.74
CA GLU A 240 17.22 -5.92 -1.79
C GLU A 240 16.07 -6.19 -0.82
N LEU A 241 14.91 -6.62 -1.34
CA LEU A 241 13.69 -6.83 -0.56
C LEU A 241 13.83 -7.93 0.51
N VAL A 242 14.60 -8.99 0.21
CA VAL A 242 14.83 -10.08 1.17
C VAL A 242 15.98 -9.79 2.13
N CYS A 243 16.83 -8.79 1.85
CA CYS A 243 18.02 -8.55 2.65
C CYS A 243 17.66 -8.10 4.07
N PRO A 244 18.09 -8.82 5.12
CA PRO A 244 17.75 -8.46 6.50
C PRO A 244 18.62 -7.32 7.06
N SER A 245 19.67 -6.90 6.33
CA SER A 245 20.58 -5.84 6.75
C SER A 245 20.25 -4.54 6.01
N PRO A 246 19.68 -3.52 6.70
CA PRO A 246 19.25 -2.30 6.06
C PRO A 246 20.37 -1.60 5.27
N GLY A 247 20.11 -1.34 3.99
CA GLY A 247 21.05 -0.65 3.11
C GLY A 247 22.30 -1.44 2.75
N ALA A 248 22.35 -2.75 3.03
CA ALA A 248 23.42 -3.63 2.56
C ALA A 248 23.32 -3.95 1.06
N ILE A 249 22.14 -3.77 0.47
CA ILE A 249 21.93 -3.83 -0.97
C ILE A 249 21.18 -2.56 -1.36
N THR A 250 21.58 -1.94 -2.47
CA THR A 250 20.88 -0.80 -3.08
C THR A 250 20.78 -0.99 -4.58
N MET A 251 19.81 -0.33 -5.23
CA MET A 251 19.70 -0.34 -6.68
C MET A 251 20.44 0.86 -7.30
N ARG A 252 21.46 0.59 -8.11
CA ARG A 252 22.25 1.61 -8.79
C ARG A 252 21.84 1.72 -10.26
N LYS A 253 21.49 2.93 -10.70
CA LYS A 253 21.21 3.21 -12.12
C LYS A 253 22.43 2.90 -12.97
N THR A 254 22.21 2.22 -14.09
CA THR A 254 23.24 1.88 -15.07
C THR A 254 22.72 2.04 -16.50
N LYS A 255 23.62 2.00 -17.48
CA LYS A 255 23.22 1.74 -18.87
C LYS A 255 23.12 0.24 -19.06
N ARG A 256 22.28 -0.22 -19.99
CA ARG A 256 22.23 -1.64 -20.35
C ARG A 256 23.64 -2.10 -20.75
N LEU A 257 24.20 -3.01 -19.96
CA LEU A 257 25.48 -3.64 -20.26
C LEU A 257 25.23 -4.84 -21.17
N THR A 258 26.20 -5.10 -22.05
CA THR A 258 26.22 -6.28 -22.90
C THR A 258 27.59 -6.90 -22.79
N TYR A 259 27.67 -8.23 -22.79
CA TYR A 259 28.96 -8.89 -22.99
C TYR A 259 29.58 -8.39 -24.29
N ALA A 260 30.84 -7.97 -24.23
CA ALA A 260 31.58 -7.57 -25.40
C ALA A 260 31.86 -8.83 -26.25
N GLY A 261 31.07 -9.02 -27.31
CA GLY A 261 31.32 -10.02 -28.35
C GLY A 261 30.74 -11.41 -28.06
N HIS A 262 29.52 -11.64 -28.57
CA HIS A 262 29.06 -12.90 -29.16
C HIS A 262 28.32 -12.60 -30.45
#